data_AF-A0A2C9CHL7-F1
#
_entry.id   AF-A0A2C9CHL7-F1
#
_cell.length_a   1.000
_cell.length_b   1.000
_cell.length_c   1.000
_cell.angle_alpha   90.00
_cell.angle_beta   90.00
_cell.angle_gamma   90.00
#
_symmetry.space_group_name_H-M   'P 1'
#
loop_
_entity.id
_entity.type
_entity.pdbx_description
1 polymer ?
#
loop_
_entity_poly.entity_id
_entity_poly.type
_entity_poly.pdbx_seq_one_letter_code
_entity_poly.pdbx_strand_id
1 'polypeptide(L)'
;MSTDLTINAMEIICLYGLRFKIEVSFKQALRTLGTYAYHFWMRNMQPIKRRSGNQHVHKRSSEYRNAVRRKLAAYHRHIQAGVIAQGLLQYISSAFPSLVWNSFGSWLRTMRPGICPSEQVTAIAMRNCLPEFLVDSSQKSILTKFILERIDFSRAEGARLVA
;
A
#
# COMPACT_ATOMS: atom_id res chain seq x y z
N MET A 1 3.32 -29.54 2.58
CA MET A 1 3.81 -30.82 2.03
C MET A 1 4.62 -30.48 0.79
N SER A 2 5.93 -30.72 0.80
CA SER A 2 6.84 -30.42 -0.32
C SER A 2 6.90 -31.60 -1.28
N THR A 3 7.03 -31.35 -2.58
CA THR A 3 7.36 -32.38 -3.58
C THR A 3 8.85 -32.61 -3.70
N ASP A 4 9.67 -31.73 -3.13
CA ASP A 4 11.12 -31.87 -3.08
C ASP A 4 11.51 -32.81 -1.92
N LEU A 5 12.15 -33.93 -2.27
CA LEU A 5 12.60 -34.96 -1.33
C LEU A 5 13.99 -34.68 -0.76
N THR A 6 14.68 -33.64 -1.23
CA THR A 6 16.04 -33.28 -0.76
C THR A 6 16.03 -32.44 0.51
N ILE A 7 14.91 -31.78 0.81
CA ILE A 7 14.75 -30.88 1.96
C ILE A 7 14.43 -31.68 3.22
N ASN A 8 15.04 -31.32 4.35
CA ASN A 8 14.77 -31.96 5.63
C ASN A 8 13.30 -31.72 6.07
N ALA A 9 12.65 -32.74 6.62
CA ALA A 9 11.29 -32.65 7.16
C ALA A 9 11.09 -31.47 8.14
N MET A 10 12.08 -31.20 9.00
CA MET A 10 12.01 -30.07 9.94
C MET A 10 12.02 -28.72 9.21
N GLU A 11 12.83 -28.57 8.16
CA GLU A 11 12.88 -27.35 7.35
C GLU A 11 11.55 -27.12 6.61
N ILE A 12 10.93 -28.19 6.09
CA ILE A 12 9.60 -28.11 5.45
C ILE A 12 8.56 -27.56 6.42
N ILE A 13 8.56 -28.04 7.67
CA ILE A 13 7.64 -27.57 8.71
C ILE A 13 7.92 -26.10 9.03
N CYS A 14 9.18 -25.71 9.20
CA CYS A 14 9.57 -24.33 9.45
C CYS A 14 9.14 -23.38 8.31
N LEU A 15 9.40 -23.76 7.06
CA LEU A 15 9.02 -22.97 5.88
C LEU A 15 7.50 -22.82 5.76
N TYR A 16 6.75 -23.91 5.95
CA TYR A 16 5.29 -23.84 5.96
C TYR A 16 4.78 -22.99 7.12
N GLY A 17 5.45 -23.05 8.28
CA GLY A 17 5.23 -22.19 9.42
C GLY A 17 5.43 -20.70 9.14
N LEU A 18 6.16 -20.31 8.08
CA LEU A 18 6.29 -18.91 7.66
C LEU A 18 5.16 -18.45 6.71
N ARG A 19 4.31 -19.35 6.21
CA ARG A 19 3.25 -19.03 5.23
C ARG A 19 2.26 -17.98 5.76
N PHE A 20 2.01 -17.93 7.07
CA PHE A 20 1.09 -16.94 7.67
C PHE A 20 1.56 -15.49 7.43
N LYS A 21 2.85 -15.26 7.10
CA LYS A 21 3.33 -13.92 6.73
C LYS A 21 2.58 -13.31 5.55
N ILE A 22 2.03 -14.13 4.65
CA ILE A 22 1.16 -13.66 3.57
C ILE A 22 -0.12 -13.03 4.14
N GLU A 23 -0.75 -13.67 5.13
CA GLU A 23 -1.97 -13.15 5.78
C GLU A 23 -1.68 -11.85 6.54
N VAL A 24 -0.53 -11.78 7.22
CA VAL A 24 -0.06 -10.54 7.85
C VAL A 24 0.17 -9.45 6.81
N SER A 25 0.80 -9.78 5.68
CA SER A 25 1.04 -8.82 4.58
C SER A 25 -0.27 -8.30 4.01
N PHE A 26 -1.27 -9.15 3.77
CA PHE A 26 -2.61 -8.71 3.34
C PHE A 26 -3.29 -7.80 4.37
N LYS A 27 -3.17 -8.12 5.66
CA LYS A 27 -3.71 -7.28 6.74
C LYS A 27 -3.09 -5.88 6.71
N GLN A 28 -1.77 -5.78 6.54
CA GLN A 28 -1.09 -4.48 6.47
C GLN A 28 -1.43 -3.73 5.17
N ALA A 29 -1.48 -4.41 4.03
CA ALA A 29 -1.90 -3.82 2.75
C ALA A 29 -3.27 -3.13 2.87
N LEU A 30 -4.23 -3.79 3.56
CA LEU A 30 -5.57 -3.26 3.76
C LEU A 30 -5.60 -2.12 4.80
N ARG A 31 -4.94 -2.30 5.96
CA ARG A 31 -5.11 -1.41 7.12
C ARG A 31 -4.15 -0.21 7.13
N THR A 32 -2.97 -0.34 6.54
CA THR A 32 -1.93 0.70 6.55
C THR A 32 -1.98 1.53 5.26
N LEU A 33 -2.07 0.86 4.10
CA LEU A 33 -2.02 1.52 2.79
C LEU A 33 -3.38 1.66 2.11
N GLY A 34 -4.36 0.83 2.46
CA GLY A 34 -5.65 0.81 1.75
C GLY A 34 -5.55 0.25 0.33
N THR A 35 -4.58 -0.63 0.06
CA THR A 35 -4.34 -1.26 -1.25
C THR A 35 -5.60 -1.94 -1.81
N TYR A 36 -6.44 -2.50 -0.93
CA TYR A 36 -7.72 -3.14 -1.28
C TYR A 36 -8.95 -2.30 -0.91
N ALA A 37 -8.76 -1.07 -0.41
CA ALA A 37 -9.82 -0.15 -0.02
C ALA A 37 -10.27 0.75 -1.20
N TYR A 38 -10.55 0.14 -2.35
CA TYR A 38 -10.90 0.86 -3.57
C TYR A 38 -12.42 0.84 -3.82
N HIS A 39 -12.93 1.86 -4.51
CA HIS A 39 -14.31 1.89 -5.01
C HIS A 39 -14.35 2.63 -6.36
N PHE A 40 -13.90 1.97 -7.43
CA PHE A 40 -13.95 2.56 -8.77
C PHE A 40 -15.35 2.42 -9.40
N TRP A 41 -15.92 3.53 -9.84
CA TRP A 41 -17.25 3.60 -10.43
C TRP A 41 -17.19 3.79 -11.94
N MET A 42 -18.25 3.36 -12.61
CA MET A 42 -18.48 3.58 -14.02
C MET A 42 -19.88 4.20 -14.14
N ARG A 43 -20.00 5.37 -14.78
CA ARG A 43 -21.25 6.16 -14.79
C ARG A 43 -22.43 5.39 -15.38
N ASN A 44 -22.20 4.69 -16.48
CA ASN A 44 -23.17 3.88 -17.21
C ASN A 44 -23.25 2.43 -16.73
N MET A 45 -22.74 2.12 -15.52
CA MET A 45 -22.82 0.79 -14.94
C MET A 45 -24.29 0.45 -14.68
N GLN A 46 -24.75 -0.68 -15.24
CA GLN A 46 -26.09 -1.16 -14.96
C GLN A 46 -26.19 -1.63 -13.50
N PRO A 47 -27.24 -1.28 -12.75
CA PRO A 47 -27.41 -1.74 -11.38
C PRO A 47 -27.40 -3.27 -11.29
N ILE A 48 -26.58 -3.80 -10.38
CA ILE A 48 -26.48 -5.24 -10.14
C ILE A 48 -27.28 -5.57 -8.88
N LYS A 49 -28.29 -6.43 -9.02
CA LYS A 49 -29.06 -6.92 -7.86
C LYS A 49 -28.22 -7.88 -7.02
N ARG A 50 -28.48 -7.94 -5.71
CA ARG A 50 -27.90 -8.98 -4.86
C ARG A 50 -28.30 -10.35 -5.41
N ARG A 51 -27.35 -11.30 -5.45
CA ARG A 51 -27.52 -12.65 -6.03
C ARG A 51 -27.86 -12.67 -7.53
N SER A 52 -27.40 -11.68 -8.32
CA SER A 52 -27.68 -11.61 -9.76
C SER A 52 -27.06 -12.72 -10.63
N GLY A 53 -26.32 -13.66 -10.05
CA GLY A 53 -25.58 -14.68 -10.81
C GLY A 53 -24.51 -14.08 -11.73
N ASN A 54 -24.27 -14.76 -12.85
CA ASN A 54 -23.19 -14.43 -13.78
C ASN A 54 -23.48 -13.19 -14.63
N GLN A 55 -22.45 -12.38 -14.84
CA GLN A 55 -22.53 -11.21 -15.71
C GLN A 55 -21.97 -11.52 -17.10
N HIS A 56 -22.81 -11.36 -18.14
CA HIS A 56 -22.41 -11.58 -19.53
C HIS A 56 -21.97 -10.28 -20.21
N VAL A 57 -20.82 -9.75 -19.80
CA VAL A 57 -20.26 -8.50 -20.35
C VAL A 57 -20.00 -8.60 -21.86
N HIS A 58 -19.70 -9.79 -22.38
CA HIS A 58 -19.45 -10.02 -23.80
C HIS A 58 -20.67 -9.76 -24.70
N LYS A 59 -21.89 -9.82 -24.17
CA LYS A 59 -23.14 -9.53 -24.91
C LYS A 59 -23.51 -8.05 -24.94
N ARG A 60 -22.70 -7.19 -24.31
CA ARG A 60 -22.95 -5.73 -24.24
C ARG A 60 -22.26 -5.01 -25.40
N SER A 61 -22.68 -3.77 -25.63
CA SER A 61 -22.12 -2.90 -26.67
C SER A 61 -20.59 -2.75 -26.53
N SER A 62 -19.93 -2.38 -27.63
CA SER A 62 -18.48 -2.20 -27.64
C SER A 62 -18.03 -1.15 -26.62
N GLU A 63 -18.81 -0.08 -26.48
CA GLU A 63 -18.57 1.07 -25.61
C GLU A 63 -18.69 0.66 -24.15
N TYR A 64 -19.72 -0.12 -23.80
CA TYR A 64 -19.90 -0.65 -22.45
C TYR A 64 -18.74 -1.56 -22.05
N ARG A 65 -18.33 -2.48 -22.95
CA ARG A 65 -17.19 -3.37 -22.71
C ARG A 65 -15.90 -2.58 -22.49
N ASN A 66 -15.65 -1.54 -23.28
CA ASN A 66 -14.48 -0.68 -23.12
C ASN A 66 -14.47 0.08 -21.79
N ALA A 67 -15.62 0.58 -21.36
CA ALA A 67 -15.75 1.25 -20.07
C ALA A 67 -15.54 0.27 -18.89
N VAL A 68 -16.05 -0.97 -18.97
CA VAL A 68 -15.75 -2.02 -17.98
C VAL A 68 -14.26 -2.32 -17.92
N ARG A 69 -13.59 -2.47 -19.08
CA ARG A 69 -12.12 -2.68 -19.13
C ARG A 69 -11.37 -1.52 -18.49
N ARG A 70 -11.76 -0.27 -18.76
CA ARG A 70 -11.15 0.91 -18.14
C ARG A 70 -11.29 0.89 -16.62
N LYS A 71 -12.48 0.52 -16.12
CA LYS A 71 -12.75 0.35 -14.69
C LYS A 71 -11.86 -0.74 -14.09
N LEU A 72 -11.77 -1.93 -14.71
CA LEU A 72 -10.87 -3.02 -14.30
C LEU A 72 -9.40 -2.59 -14.28
N ALA A 73 -8.96 -1.86 -15.30
CA ALA A 73 -7.60 -1.33 -15.36
C ALA A 73 -7.30 -0.36 -14.19
N ALA A 74 -8.28 0.44 -13.76
CA ALA A 74 -8.13 1.29 -12.57
C ALA A 74 -7.96 0.46 -11.29
N TYR A 75 -8.75 -0.61 -11.10
CA TYR A 75 -8.56 -1.55 -9.99
C TYR A 75 -7.16 -2.16 -9.99
N HIS A 76 -6.72 -2.70 -11.13
CA HIS A 76 -5.42 -3.37 -11.22
C HIS A 76 -4.27 -2.42 -10.92
N ARG A 77 -4.29 -1.20 -11.49
CA ARG A 77 -3.22 -0.20 -11.26
C ARG A 77 -3.20 0.28 -9.82
N HIS A 78 -4.36 0.49 -9.19
CA HIS A 78 -4.44 0.86 -7.78
C HIS A 78 -3.83 -0.21 -6.87
N ILE A 79 -4.23 -1.47 -7.07
CA ILE A 79 -3.69 -2.60 -6.30
C ILE A 79 -2.18 -2.72 -6.52
N GLN A 80 -1.73 -2.64 -7.78
CA GLN A 80 -0.32 -2.75 -8.12
C GLN A 80 0.52 -1.65 -7.46
N ALA A 81 0.06 -0.39 -7.53
CA ALA A 81 0.73 0.73 -6.87
C ALA A 81 0.77 0.54 -5.34
N GLY A 82 -0.33 0.07 -4.73
CA GLY A 82 -0.38 -0.21 -3.30
C GLY A 82 0.55 -1.35 -2.87
N VAL A 83 0.66 -2.41 -3.66
CA VAL A 83 1.61 -3.52 -3.39
C VAL A 83 3.06 -3.06 -3.53
N ILE A 84 3.37 -2.22 -4.53
CA ILE A 84 4.71 -1.63 -4.70
C ILE A 84 5.05 -0.76 -3.49
N ALA A 85 4.12 0.12 -3.07
CA ALA A 85 4.30 0.95 -1.88
C ALA A 85 4.53 0.09 -0.62
N GLN A 86 3.81 -1.03 -0.49
CA GLN A 86 4.01 -1.96 0.62
C GLN A 86 5.41 -2.56 0.61
N GLY A 87 5.88 -3.05 -0.54
CA GLY A 87 7.23 -3.58 -0.68
C GLY A 87 8.30 -2.53 -0.33
N LEU A 88 8.09 -1.27 -0.71
CA LEU A 88 8.99 -0.18 -0.34
C LEU A 88 9.02 0.07 1.18
N LEU A 89 7.87 0.02 1.86
CA LEU A 89 7.84 0.11 3.33
C LEU A 89 8.61 -1.04 4.00
N GLN A 90 8.44 -2.27 3.51
CA GLN A 90 9.17 -3.43 4.01
C GLN A 90 10.69 -3.30 3.78
N TYR A 91 11.08 -2.79 2.62
CA TYR A 91 12.48 -2.52 2.30
C TYR A 91 13.06 -1.47 3.26
N ILE A 92 12.40 -0.32 3.42
CA ILE A 92 12.88 0.76 4.31
C ILE A 92 12.98 0.27 5.76
N SER A 93 11.99 -0.49 6.23
CA SER A 93 12.00 -1.10 7.56
C SER A 93 13.22 -2.01 7.77
N SER A 94 13.53 -2.87 6.80
CA SER A 94 14.60 -3.85 6.94
C SER A 94 15.99 -3.28 6.68
N ALA A 95 16.13 -2.35 5.74
CA ALA A 95 17.41 -1.75 5.38
C ALA A 95 17.83 -0.61 6.32
N PHE A 96 16.87 0.17 6.84
CA PHE A 96 17.15 1.37 7.64
C PHE A 96 16.40 1.43 8.99
N PRO A 97 16.43 0.36 9.81
CA PRO A 97 15.60 0.27 11.01
C PRO A 97 15.89 1.39 12.03
N SER A 98 17.16 1.74 12.24
CA SER A 98 17.55 2.80 13.19
C SER A 98 17.00 4.17 12.78
N LEU A 99 17.06 4.49 11.49
CA LEU A 99 16.54 5.75 10.95
C LEU A 99 15.02 5.84 11.12
N VAL A 100 14.32 4.74 10.81
CA VAL A 100 12.86 4.66 10.98
C VAL A 100 12.47 4.84 12.44
N TRP A 101 13.16 4.18 13.39
CA TRP A 101 12.88 4.33 14.82
C TRP A 101 13.12 5.76 15.32
N ASN A 102 14.21 6.40 14.88
CA ASN A 102 14.51 7.80 15.22
C ASN A 102 13.44 8.76 14.66
N SER A 103 12.92 8.46 13.47
CA SER A 103 11.93 9.29 12.77
C SER A 103 10.48 9.00 13.17
N PHE A 104 10.24 7.92 13.92
CA PHE A 104 8.89 7.49 14.30
C PHE A 104 8.16 8.52 15.16
N GLY A 105 8.89 9.31 15.97
CA GLY A 105 8.34 10.47 16.69
C GLY A 105 7.22 10.14 17.69
N SER A 106 7.05 8.87 18.05
CA SER A 106 6.01 8.39 18.95
C SER A 106 6.51 7.23 19.79
N TRP A 107 5.65 6.66 20.63
CA TRP A 107 5.99 5.58 21.54
C TRP A 107 5.08 4.37 21.33
N LEU A 108 5.68 3.18 21.33
CA LEU A 108 4.98 1.91 21.35
C LEU A 108 5.57 1.02 22.45
N ARG A 109 4.71 0.37 23.22
CA ARG A 109 5.15 -0.59 24.26
C ARG A 109 6.02 -1.72 23.72
N THR A 110 5.86 -2.06 22.43
CA THR A 110 6.56 -3.15 21.76
C THR A 110 7.83 -2.71 21.02
N MET A 111 8.32 -1.49 21.22
CA MET A 111 9.63 -1.09 20.68
C MET A 111 10.72 -1.97 21.28
N ARG A 112 11.44 -2.69 20.42
CA ARG A 112 12.52 -3.59 20.81
C ARG A 112 13.76 -3.24 19.98
N PRO A 113 14.86 -2.83 20.63
CA PRO A 113 16.12 -2.59 19.93
C PRO A 113 16.55 -3.83 19.13
N GLY A 114 17.06 -3.62 17.91
CA GLY A 114 17.54 -4.70 17.04
C GLY A 114 16.45 -5.44 16.25
N ILE A 115 15.17 -5.10 16.41
CA ILE A 115 14.08 -5.66 15.59
C ILE A 115 13.62 -4.62 14.55
N CYS A 116 13.40 -5.08 13.31
CA CYS A 116 12.89 -4.21 12.26
C CYS A 116 11.50 -3.67 12.60
N PRO A 117 11.24 -2.37 12.36
CA PRO A 117 9.94 -1.75 12.61
C PRO A 117 8.84 -2.35 11.73
N SER A 118 7.59 -2.26 12.17
CA SER A 118 6.47 -2.70 11.31
C SER A 118 6.27 -1.74 10.13
N GLU A 119 5.53 -2.18 9.10
CA GLU A 119 5.12 -1.32 7.99
C GLU A 119 4.36 -0.08 8.47
N GLN A 120 3.53 -0.23 9.51
CA GLN A 120 2.79 0.88 10.10
C GLN A 120 3.73 1.91 10.75
N VAL A 121 4.72 1.45 11.52
CA VAL A 121 5.73 2.34 12.13
C VAL A 121 6.50 3.06 11.03
N THR A 122 6.89 2.34 9.98
CA THR A 122 7.61 2.90 8.84
C THR A 122 6.78 3.95 8.10
N ALA A 123 5.50 3.69 7.87
CA ALA A 123 4.59 4.65 7.25
C ALA A 123 4.39 5.92 8.09
N ILE A 124 4.35 5.79 9.42
CA ILE A 124 4.29 6.94 10.34
C ILE A 124 5.59 7.73 10.30
N ALA A 125 6.74 7.05 10.39
CA ALA A 125 8.05 7.70 10.30
C ALA A 125 8.20 8.48 8.98
N MET A 126 7.83 7.88 7.84
CA MET A 126 7.85 8.56 6.55
C MET A 126 6.92 9.78 6.51
N ARG A 127 5.77 9.72 7.19
CA ARG A 127 4.87 10.87 7.30
C ARG A 127 5.48 12.00 8.11
N ASN A 128 6.17 11.68 9.21
CA ASN A 128 6.83 12.67 10.04
C ASN A 128 8.01 13.34 9.34
N CYS A 129 8.72 12.63 8.46
CA CYS A 129 9.80 13.19 7.64
C CYS A 129 9.31 13.94 6.39
N LEU A 130 8.02 13.93 6.10
CA LEU A 130 7.49 14.54 4.87
C LEU A 130 7.70 16.07 4.82
N PRO A 131 7.49 16.85 5.90
CA PRO A 131 7.76 18.28 5.89
C PRO A 131 9.22 18.60 5.59
N GLU A 132 10.15 17.91 6.27
CA GLU A 132 11.60 18.05 6.03
C GLU A 132 11.95 17.71 4.57
N PHE A 133 11.39 16.63 4.02
CA PHE A 133 11.56 16.28 2.60
C PHE A 133 11.05 17.38 1.66
N LEU A 134 9.93 18.01 1.98
CA LEU A 134 9.36 19.07 1.14
C LEU A 134 10.22 20.35 1.17
N VAL A 135 10.82 20.68 2.31
CA VAL A 135 11.68 21.86 2.50
C VAL A 135 13.10 21.65 1.96
N ASP A 136 13.71 20.50 2.27
CA ASP A 136 15.10 20.18 1.94
C ASP A 136 15.28 19.63 0.52
N SER A 137 14.19 19.21 -0.15
CA SER A 137 14.31 18.78 -1.53
C SER A 137 14.87 19.94 -2.37
N SER A 138 16.01 19.70 -3.01
CA SER A 138 16.59 20.66 -3.96
C SER A 138 15.46 21.19 -4.85
N GLN A 139 15.45 22.50 -5.13
CA GLN A 139 14.42 23.20 -5.94
C GLN A 139 14.17 22.59 -7.35
N LYS A 140 14.77 21.44 -7.66
CA LYS A 140 14.69 20.64 -8.89
C LYS A 140 13.81 19.39 -8.79
N SER A 141 13.37 18.95 -7.60
CA SER A 141 12.48 17.77 -7.50
C SER A 141 11.11 18.06 -8.13
N ILE A 142 10.83 17.44 -9.27
CA ILE A 142 9.53 17.55 -9.98
C ILE A 142 8.40 17.10 -9.06
N LEU A 143 8.63 16.06 -8.25
CA LEU A 143 7.64 15.53 -7.33
C LEU A 143 7.29 16.54 -6.23
N THR A 144 8.29 17.19 -5.64
CA THR A 144 8.05 18.19 -4.58
C THR A 144 7.24 19.37 -5.13
N LYS A 145 7.62 19.89 -6.31
CA LYS A 145 6.87 20.96 -6.97
C LYS A 145 5.42 20.57 -7.19
N PHE A 146 5.21 19.38 -7.76
CA PHE A 146 3.88 18.86 -8.02
C PHE A 146 3.03 18.74 -6.74
N ILE A 147 3.62 18.25 -5.65
CA ILE A 147 2.93 18.14 -4.36
C ILE A 147 2.57 19.52 -3.81
N LEU A 148 3.53 20.44 -3.72
CA LEU A 148 3.32 21.78 -3.17
C LEU A 148 2.28 22.59 -3.96
N GLU A 149 2.27 22.48 -5.30
CA GLU A 149 1.27 23.14 -6.16
C GLU A 149 -0.17 22.62 -5.94
N ARG A 150 -0.32 21.41 -5.38
CA ARG A 150 -1.61 20.73 -5.20
C ARG A 150 -2.06 20.64 -3.75
N ILE A 151 -1.22 21.05 -2.80
CA ILE A 151 -1.59 21.09 -1.38
C ILE A 151 -2.58 22.24 -1.16
N ASP A 152 -3.72 21.90 -0.58
CA ASP A 152 -4.72 22.87 -0.14
C ASP A 152 -4.38 23.35 1.29
N PHE A 153 -3.68 24.48 1.37
CA PHE A 153 -3.29 25.11 2.64
C PHE A 153 -4.48 25.67 3.44
N SER A 154 -5.68 25.78 2.85
CA SER A 154 -6.87 26.20 3.59
C SER A 154 -7.37 25.11 4.56
N ARG A 155 -6.92 23.86 4.39
CA ARG A 155 -7.25 22.73 5.25
C ARG A 155 -6.13 22.48 6.26
N ALA A 156 -6.53 22.17 7.50
CA ALA A 156 -5.61 21.79 8.57
C ALA A 156 -4.71 20.59 8.20
N GLU A 157 -5.20 19.67 7.37
CA GLU A 157 -4.42 18.54 6.85
C GLU A 157 -3.29 19.02 5.93
N GLY A 158 -3.57 19.97 5.03
CA GLY A 158 -2.56 20.56 4.14
C GLY A 158 -1.48 21.31 4.92
N ALA A 159 -1.89 22.09 5.93
CA ALA A 159 -0.96 22.78 6.81
C ALA A 159 -0.05 21.81 7.58
N ARG A 160 -0.59 20.70 8.12
CA ARG A 160 0.22 19.69 8.85
C ARG A 160 1.19 18.90 7.96
N LEU A 161 0.97 18.84 6.65
CA LEU A 161 1.88 18.14 5.73
C LEU A 161 3.16 18.93 5.43
N VAL A 162 3.16 20.24 5.74
CA VAL A 162 4.26 21.17 5.43
C VAL A 162 4.82 21.85 6.70
N ALA A 163 4.19 21.63 7.85
CA ALA A 163 4.59 22.18 9.15
C ALA A 163 5.58 21.29 9.91
#